data_AF-H0TMS0-F1
#
_entry.id   AF-H0TMS0-F1
#
_cell.length_a   1.000
_cell.length_b   1.000
_cell.length_c   1.000
_cell.angle_alpha   90.00
_cell.angle_beta   90.00
_cell.angle_gamma   90.00
#
_symmetry.space_group_name_H-M   'P 1'
#
loop_
_entity.id
_entity.type
_entity.pdbx_description
1 polymer ?
#
loop_
_entity_poly.entity_id
_entity_poly.type
_entity_poly.pdbx_seq_one_letter_code
_entity_poly.pdbx_strand_id
1 'polypeptide(L)'
;MIPLARRHGAWVHVDGAFGLWAAASPKHRHLLRGVDGADSWTNDGHKWLNTPFDCGYAFVADPQAHRSAFSHRASYTQFVDDARDQVEWNPEWSRRGRGVPTYAALRQLGRAGVAELIERCCAHAHALVMREPVINQGLVRFFDQRPGATDEDHDRRTDDIAARITASGEAFFAGTTWRGQRCMRVSVCNWQTSSSDVDRAVAAAERVLD
;
A
#
# COMPACT_ATOMS: atom_id res chain seq x y z
N MET A 1 -9.27 -15.28 10.52
CA MET A 1 -8.29 -16.09 9.78
C MET A 1 -7.17 -16.60 10.66
N ILE A 2 -6.40 -15.74 11.33
CA ILE A 2 -5.25 -16.14 12.17
C ILE A 2 -5.58 -17.28 13.16
N PRO A 3 -6.61 -17.18 14.04
CA PRO A 3 -6.89 -18.25 15.00
C PRO A 3 -7.23 -19.59 14.34
N LEU A 4 -7.88 -19.57 13.16
CA LEU A 4 -8.21 -20.78 12.42
C LEU A 4 -6.94 -21.44 11.86
N ALA A 5 -6.10 -20.67 11.17
CA ALA A 5 -4.85 -21.19 10.60
C ALA A 5 -3.94 -21.78 11.67
N ARG A 6 -3.80 -21.10 12.82
CA ARG A 6 -3.01 -21.59 13.97
C ARG A 6 -3.55 -22.89 14.55
N ARG A 7 -4.88 -23.09 14.62
CA ARG A 7 -5.47 -24.38 15.06
C ARG A 7 -5.08 -25.55 14.16
N HIS A 8 -4.68 -25.28 12.91
CA HIS A 8 -4.20 -26.29 11.97
C HIS A 8 -2.67 -26.30 11.83
N GLY A 9 -1.93 -25.62 12.73
CA GLY A 9 -0.47 -25.56 12.70
C GLY A 9 0.10 -24.79 11.50
N ALA A 10 -0.70 -23.97 10.81
CA ALA A 10 -0.25 -23.20 9.67
C ALA A 10 0.43 -21.88 10.09
N TRP A 11 1.51 -21.54 9.40
CA TRP A 11 2.15 -20.22 9.49
C TRP A 11 1.26 -19.16 8.87
N VAL A 12 1.07 -18.04 9.56
CA VAL A 12 0.30 -16.91 9.06
C VAL A 12 1.22 -15.73 8.76
N HIS A 13 1.27 -15.36 7.49
CA HIS A 13 1.90 -14.14 7.04
C HIS A 13 0.84 -13.08 6.72
N VAL A 14 1.04 -11.86 7.20
CA VAL A 14 0.25 -10.69 6.82
C VAL A 14 1.05 -9.88 5.80
N ASP A 15 0.60 -9.91 4.54
CA ASP A 15 1.08 -8.95 3.56
C ASP A 15 0.47 -7.58 3.85
N GLY A 16 1.27 -6.76 4.52
CA GLY A 16 0.92 -5.44 4.97
C GLY A 16 1.54 -4.33 4.13
N ALA A 17 2.06 -4.65 2.94
CA ALA A 17 2.86 -3.78 2.09
C ALA A 17 2.35 -2.33 2.00
N PHE A 18 1.02 -2.19 1.97
CA PHE A 18 0.35 -0.89 2.03
C PHE A 18 -0.38 -0.69 3.37
N GLY A 19 -1.23 -1.64 3.76
CA GLY A 19 -2.20 -1.47 4.84
C GLY A 19 -1.62 -1.37 6.25
N LEU A 20 -0.43 -1.92 6.53
CA LEU A 20 0.13 -1.88 7.90
C LEU A 20 0.52 -0.47 8.33
N TRP A 21 0.74 0.45 7.40
CA TRP A 21 0.95 1.86 7.72
C TRP A 21 -0.23 2.50 8.45
N ALA A 22 -1.45 1.96 8.33
CA ALA A 22 -2.60 2.41 9.09
C ALA A 22 -2.38 2.32 10.62
N ALA A 23 -1.44 1.49 11.09
CA ALA A 23 -1.06 1.41 12.50
C ALA A 23 -0.51 2.73 13.06
N ALA A 24 0.08 3.57 12.20
CA ALA A 24 0.61 4.87 12.59
C ALA A 24 -0.49 5.90 12.88
N SER A 25 -1.67 5.75 12.29
CA SER A 25 -2.81 6.65 12.44
C SER A 25 -3.71 6.22 13.62
N PRO A 26 -3.91 7.07 14.64
CA PRO A 26 -4.89 6.80 15.69
C PRO A 26 -6.31 6.57 15.16
N LYS A 27 -6.67 7.26 14.07
CA LYS A 27 -7.98 7.14 13.41
C LYS A 27 -8.16 5.77 12.72
N HIS A 28 -7.13 5.23 12.08
CA HIS A 28 -7.24 4.03 11.23
C HIS A 28 -6.66 2.75 11.85
N ARG A 29 -5.88 2.83 12.94
CA ARG A 29 -5.23 1.65 13.57
C ARG A 29 -6.20 0.53 13.95
N HIS A 30 -7.47 0.85 14.18
CA HIS A 30 -8.52 -0.11 14.51
C HIS A 30 -8.84 -1.11 13.38
N LEU A 31 -8.47 -0.76 12.14
CA LEU A 31 -8.57 -1.64 10.96
C LEU A 31 -7.60 -2.82 11.04
N LEU A 32 -6.55 -2.72 11.85
CA LEU A 32 -5.51 -3.74 12.01
C LEU A 32 -5.73 -4.62 13.24
N ARG A 33 -6.94 -4.64 13.82
CA ARG A 33 -7.21 -5.49 14.99
C ARG A 33 -6.93 -6.97 14.68
N GLY A 34 -6.08 -7.58 15.49
CA GLY A 34 -5.73 -8.99 15.42
C GLY A 34 -4.58 -9.31 14.46
N VAL A 35 -4.01 -8.34 13.74
CA VAL A 35 -2.84 -8.59 12.87
C VAL A 35 -1.62 -9.02 13.67
N ASP A 36 -1.52 -8.61 14.93
CA ASP A 36 -0.48 -8.95 15.90
C ASP A 36 -0.42 -10.46 16.21
N GLY A 37 -1.47 -11.22 15.91
CA GLY A 37 -1.48 -12.67 16.08
C GLY A 37 -0.81 -13.47 14.96
N ALA A 38 -0.32 -12.82 13.91
CA ALA A 38 0.40 -13.47 12.81
C ALA A 38 1.83 -13.87 13.21
N ASP A 39 2.47 -14.71 12.40
CA ASP A 39 3.84 -15.18 12.64
C ASP A 39 4.86 -14.28 11.91
N SER A 40 4.42 -13.59 10.85
CA SER A 40 5.23 -12.62 10.12
C SER A 40 4.41 -11.56 9.39
N TRP A 41 5.06 -10.45 9.05
CA TRP A 41 4.48 -9.29 8.38
C TRP A 41 5.45 -8.74 7.34
N THR A 42 4.91 -8.23 6.24
CA THR A 42 5.64 -7.31 5.35
C THR A 42 5.04 -5.92 5.37
N ASN A 43 5.86 -4.91 5.13
CA ASN A 43 5.40 -3.54 4.89
C ASN A 43 6.39 -2.82 3.96
N ASP A 44 5.93 -1.87 3.14
CA ASP A 44 6.80 -1.20 2.18
C ASP A 44 6.94 0.29 2.49
N GLY A 45 8.19 0.72 2.68
CA GLY A 45 8.52 2.15 2.78
C GLY A 45 8.33 2.88 1.45
N HIS A 46 8.64 2.20 0.34
CA HIS A 46 8.58 2.80 -0.99
C HIS A 46 7.15 2.98 -1.52
N LYS A 47 6.16 2.55 -0.73
CA LYS A 47 4.75 2.79 -0.99
C LYS A 47 4.30 4.02 -0.20
N TRP A 48 3.62 3.83 0.93
CA TRP A 48 2.96 4.94 1.61
C TRP A 48 3.91 5.88 2.36
N LEU A 49 5.09 5.41 2.80
CA LEU A 49 6.10 6.29 3.40
C LEU A 49 6.89 7.08 2.35
N ASN A 50 6.71 6.80 1.06
CA ASN A 50 7.37 7.49 -0.05
C ASN A 50 8.92 7.46 0.03
N THR A 51 9.52 6.40 0.57
CA THR A 51 10.97 6.21 0.44
C THR A 51 11.33 5.80 -1.00
N PRO A 52 12.58 6.02 -1.47
CA PRO A 52 12.97 5.58 -2.81
C PRO A 52 12.89 4.05 -2.97
N PHE A 53 12.57 3.60 -4.18
CA PHE A 53 12.65 2.18 -4.53
C PHE A 53 14.11 1.69 -4.52
N ASP A 54 14.39 0.47 -4.06
CA ASP A 54 13.51 -0.47 -3.36
C ASP A 54 13.56 -0.26 -1.83
N CYS A 55 12.45 -0.52 -1.14
CA CYS A 55 12.39 -0.40 0.32
C CYS A 55 11.22 -1.19 0.92
N GLY A 56 11.43 -2.49 1.12
CA GLY A 56 10.48 -3.39 1.80
C GLY A 56 11.01 -3.81 3.17
N TYR A 57 10.11 -4.17 4.07
CA TYR A 57 10.40 -4.62 5.43
C TYR A 57 9.78 -5.98 5.66
N ALA A 58 10.51 -6.86 6.33
CA ALA A 58 10.01 -8.13 6.82
C ALA A 58 10.17 -8.18 8.35
N PHE A 59 9.08 -8.47 9.04
CA PHE A 59 9.05 -8.71 10.47
C PHE A 59 8.63 -10.15 10.70
N VAL A 60 9.36 -10.88 11.54
CA VAL A 60 9.07 -12.28 11.86
C VAL A 60 9.11 -12.41 13.38
N ALA A 61 8.03 -12.95 13.95
CA ALA A 61 7.88 -13.08 15.40
C ALA A 61 8.91 -14.04 16.00
N ASP A 62 9.20 -15.14 15.29
CA ASP A 62 10.24 -16.11 15.66
C ASP A 62 11.59 -15.73 15.00
N PRO A 63 12.55 -15.20 15.77
CA PRO A 63 13.86 -14.84 15.24
C PRO A 63 14.68 -16.06 14.79
N GLN A 64 14.50 -17.22 15.41
CA GLN A 64 15.22 -18.44 15.04
C GLN A 64 14.70 -18.99 13.72
N ALA A 65 13.37 -19.01 13.53
CA ALA A 65 12.76 -19.39 12.25
C ALA A 65 13.26 -18.47 11.12
N HIS A 66 13.27 -17.15 11.34
CA HIS A 66 13.76 -16.20 10.35
C HIS A 66 15.24 -16.42 10.02
N ARG A 67 16.11 -16.49 11.04
CA ARG A 67 17.56 -16.66 10.84
C ARG A 67 17.87 -17.99 10.14
N SER A 68 17.26 -19.08 10.58
CA SER A 68 17.52 -20.42 10.02
C SER A 68 17.10 -20.54 8.55
N ALA A 69 16.11 -19.77 8.11
CA ALA A 69 15.65 -19.76 6.72
C ALA A 69 16.63 -19.10 5.73
N PHE A 70 17.49 -18.18 6.20
CA PHE A 70 18.45 -17.46 5.36
C PHE A 70 19.92 -17.71 5.73
N SER A 71 20.20 -18.40 6.84
CA SER A 71 21.57 -18.68 7.25
C SER A 71 22.26 -19.61 6.25
N HIS A 72 23.31 -19.10 5.64
CA HIS A 72 24.20 -19.85 4.76
C HIS A 72 25.62 -19.76 5.30
N ARG A 73 26.25 -20.91 5.52
CA ARG A 73 27.64 -20.97 6.01
C ARG A 73 28.58 -21.23 4.85
N ALA A 74 29.59 -20.37 4.70
CA ALA A 74 30.73 -20.63 3.85
C ALA A 74 31.98 -20.85 4.71
N SER A 75 32.96 -21.59 4.21
CA SER A 75 34.20 -21.87 4.95
C SER A 75 35.01 -20.62 5.28
N TYR A 76 34.77 -19.52 4.55
CA TYR A 76 35.48 -18.25 4.72
C TYR A 76 34.71 -17.22 5.57
N THR A 77 33.49 -17.52 6.02
CA THR A 77 32.71 -16.57 6.85
C THR A 77 33.03 -16.72 8.33
N GLN A 78 33.41 -15.61 8.95
CA GLN A 78 33.51 -15.49 10.41
C GLN A 78 32.19 -14.96 10.94
N PHE A 79 31.57 -15.69 11.87
CA PHE A 79 30.35 -15.26 12.54
C PHE A 79 30.70 -14.53 13.82
N VAL A 80 30.01 -13.43 14.09
CA VAL A 80 30.12 -12.67 15.33
C VAL A 80 28.91 -13.02 16.19
N ASP A 81 29.14 -13.68 17.33
CA ASP A 81 28.05 -14.17 18.18
C ASP A 81 27.27 -13.02 18.87
N ASP A 82 27.93 -11.89 19.12
CA ASP A 82 27.36 -10.75 19.85
C ASP A 82 26.71 -9.68 18.96
N ALA A 83 26.60 -9.92 17.65
CA ALA A 83 26.02 -8.96 16.71
C ALA A 83 25.12 -9.61 15.67
N ARG A 84 24.03 -8.90 15.32
CA ARG A 84 23.16 -9.33 14.22
C ARG A 84 23.84 -9.08 12.87
N ASP A 85 24.46 -10.11 12.30
CA ASP A 85 24.93 -10.07 10.91
C ASP A 85 23.76 -10.29 9.96
N GLN A 86 23.57 -9.37 9.02
CA GLN A 86 22.40 -9.28 8.17
C GLN A 86 22.42 -10.29 7.01
N VAL A 87 23.57 -10.90 6.73
CA VAL A 87 23.67 -12.04 5.81
C VAL A 87 22.81 -13.23 6.26
N GLU A 88 22.54 -13.35 7.56
CA GLU A 88 21.71 -14.43 8.10
C GLU A 88 20.21 -14.11 8.15
N TRP A 89 19.78 -12.94 7.66
CA TRP A 89 18.39 -12.45 7.80
C TRP A 89 17.81 -11.92 6.49
N ASN A 90 18.55 -12.03 5.40
CA ASN A 90 18.15 -11.56 4.09
C ASN A 90 18.63 -12.58 3.06
N PRO A 91 17.94 -12.68 1.90
CA PRO A 91 18.40 -13.54 0.80
C PRO A 91 19.70 -13.04 0.15
N GLU A 92 20.04 -11.75 0.31
CA GLU A 92 21.20 -11.11 -0.29
C GLU A 92 22.41 -11.12 0.65
N TRP A 93 23.60 -11.44 0.13
CA TRP A 93 24.86 -11.25 0.85
C TRP A 93 25.28 -9.78 0.83
N SER A 94 25.68 -9.29 -0.35
CA SER A 94 25.96 -7.88 -0.58
C SER A 94 24.64 -7.13 -0.74
N ARG A 95 24.45 -6.06 0.04
CA ARG A 95 23.21 -5.29 0.04
C ARG A 95 23.46 -3.80 0.25
N ARG A 96 22.53 -2.98 -0.26
CA ARG A 96 22.54 -1.54 -0.05
C ARG A 96 22.13 -1.20 1.38
N GLY A 97 22.51 -0.02 1.86
CA GLY A 97 22.03 0.54 3.13
C GLY A 97 20.56 0.98 3.06
N ARG A 98 19.63 0.07 2.74
CA ARG A 98 18.19 0.35 2.56
C ARG A 98 17.51 0.92 3.80
N GLY A 99 18.12 0.75 4.98
CA GLY A 99 17.65 1.39 6.22
C GLY A 99 17.88 2.90 6.28
N VAL A 100 18.82 3.46 5.50
CA VAL A 100 19.16 4.89 5.56
C VAL A 100 17.99 5.78 5.10
N PRO A 101 17.34 5.54 3.94
CA PRO A 101 16.17 6.33 3.55
C PRO A 101 15.00 6.21 4.53
N THR A 102 14.73 5.01 5.04
CA THR A 102 13.70 4.78 6.06
C THR A 102 14.00 5.58 7.31
N TYR A 103 15.23 5.53 7.82
CA TYR A 103 15.65 6.28 8.99
C TYR A 103 15.47 7.79 8.75
N ALA A 104 15.94 8.31 7.63
CA ALA A 104 15.82 9.74 7.29
C ALA A 104 14.35 10.18 7.25
N ALA A 105 13.48 9.43 6.57
CA ALA A 105 12.04 9.72 6.48
C ALA A 105 11.37 9.72 7.86
N LEU A 106 11.63 8.69 8.68
CA LEU A 106 11.06 8.60 10.03
C LEU A 106 11.58 9.71 10.97
N ARG A 107 12.85 10.09 10.84
CA ARG A 107 13.45 11.19 11.62
C ARG A 107 12.90 12.55 11.22
N GLN A 108 12.64 12.76 9.94
CA GLN A 108 12.07 14.00 9.42
C GLN A 108 10.60 14.15 9.81
N LEU A 109 9.80 13.11 9.58
CA LEU A 109 8.35 13.16 9.81
C LEU A 109 7.98 13.01 11.29
N GLY A 110 8.76 12.24 12.05
CA GLY A 110 8.38 11.79 13.38
C GLY A 110 7.08 10.98 13.38
N ARG A 111 6.59 10.62 14.57
CA ARG A 111 5.33 9.85 14.69
C ARG A 111 4.13 10.64 14.18
N ALA A 112 4.07 11.94 14.49
CA ALA A 112 2.95 12.80 14.11
C ALA A 112 2.88 13.00 12.58
N GLY A 113 4.01 13.28 11.91
CA GLY A 113 4.03 13.48 10.47
C GLY A 113 3.71 12.21 9.68
N VAL A 114 4.12 11.03 10.17
CA VAL A 114 3.69 9.76 9.56
C VAL A 114 2.18 9.58 9.71
N ALA A 115 1.62 9.80 10.91
CA ALA A 115 0.16 9.71 11.12
C ALA A 115 -0.62 10.68 10.22
N GLU A 116 -0.16 11.94 10.13
CA GLU A 116 -0.75 12.97 9.28
C GLU A 116 -0.70 12.59 7.80
N LEU A 117 0.43 12.06 7.30
CA LEU A 117 0.57 11.58 5.92
C LEU A 117 -0.50 10.51 5.60
N ILE A 118 -0.66 9.52 6.47
CA ILE A 118 -1.66 8.46 6.29
C ILE A 118 -3.07 9.04 6.29
N GLU A 119 -3.39 9.89 7.27
CA GLU A 119 -4.73 10.46 7.42
C GLU A 119 -5.10 11.42 6.29
N ARG A 120 -4.15 12.24 5.81
CA ARG A 120 -4.33 13.13 4.65
C ARG A 120 -4.60 12.32 3.39
N CYS A 121 -3.81 11.29 3.12
CA CYS A 121 -4.02 10.40 1.98
C CYS A 121 -5.40 9.74 2.00
N CYS A 122 -5.85 9.26 3.17
CA CYS A 122 -7.21 8.75 3.33
C CYS A 122 -8.24 9.84 3.01
N ALA A 123 -8.14 11.01 3.63
CA ALA A 123 -9.09 12.11 3.42
C ALA A 123 -9.21 12.53 1.94
N HIS A 124 -8.08 12.60 1.23
CA HIS A 124 -8.08 12.89 -0.21
C HIS A 124 -8.76 11.79 -1.04
N ALA A 125 -8.55 10.52 -0.71
CA ALA A 125 -9.27 9.44 -1.40
C ALA A 125 -10.78 9.48 -1.14
N HIS A 126 -11.20 9.83 0.08
CA HIS A 126 -12.62 10.03 0.41
C HIS A 126 -13.26 11.18 -0.39
N ALA A 127 -12.51 12.25 -0.64
CA ALA A 127 -12.99 13.37 -1.45
C ALA A 127 -13.14 13.00 -2.94
N LEU A 128 -12.37 12.03 -3.44
CA LEU A 128 -12.40 11.59 -4.84
C LEU A 128 -13.41 10.46 -5.13
N VAL A 129 -13.87 9.75 -4.11
CA VAL A 129 -14.69 8.54 -4.28
C VAL A 129 -15.99 8.66 -3.48
N MET A 130 -17.12 8.74 -4.19
CA MET A 130 -18.46 8.91 -3.61
C MET A 130 -18.89 7.79 -2.65
N ARG A 131 -18.41 6.56 -2.86
CA ARG A 131 -18.61 5.45 -1.91
C ARG A 131 -17.41 5.43 -0.96
N GLU A 132 -17.65 5.78 0.30
CA GLU A 132 -16.62 5.94 1.34
C GLU A 132 -15.55 4.84 1.29
N PRO A 133 -14.33 5.14 0.80
CA PRO A 133 -13.24 4.19 0.85
C PRO A 133 -12.89 3.90 2.32
N VAL A 134 -12.34 2.73 2.62
CA VAL A 134 -11.94 2.38 4.01
C VAL A 134 -10.65 3.11 4.41
N ILE A 135 -9.78 3.30 3.42
CA ILE A 135 -8.46 3.95 3.55
C ILE A 135 -8.24 4.85 2.32
N ASN A 136 -7.02 4.98 1.83
CA ASN A 136 -6.62 5.88 0.76
C ASN A 136 -6.88 5.36 -0.67
N GLN A 137 -7.73 4.36 -0.85
CA GLN A 137 -7.97 3.74 -2.15
C GLN A 137 -9.41 3.26 -2.34
N GLY A 138 -9.91 3.36 -3.56
CA GLY A 138 -11.25 2.97 -3.95
C GLY A 138 -11.35 2.58 -5.43
N LEU A 139 -12.43 1.90 -5.78
CA LEU A 139 -12.77 1.53 -7.15
C LEU A 139 -14.02 2.30 -7.57
N VAL A 140 -13.96 2.92 -8.74
CA VAL A 140 -15.08 3.67 -9.34
C VAL A 140 -15.45 2.99 -10.66
N ARG A 141 -16.74 2.71 -10.83
CA ARG A 141 -17.31 2.21 -12.08
C ARG A 141 -18.32 3.23 -12.58
N PHE A 142 -18.26 3.56 -13.86
CA PHE A 142 -19.14 4.52 -14.48
C PHE A 142 -20.19 3.81 -15.33
N PHE A 143 -21.46 3.95 -14.94
CA PHE A 143 -22.57 3.33 -15.65
C PHE A 143 -22.98 4.16 -16.86
N ASP A 144 -23.12 3.50 -18.00
CA ASP A 144 -23.77 4.05 -19.19
C ASP A 144 -25.26 4.23 -18.89
N GLN A 145 -25.77 5.43 -19.12
CA GLN A 145 -27.13 5.84 -18.76
C GLN A 145 -28.16 5.47 -19.84
N ARG A 146 -27.74 4.92 -20.98
CA ARG A 146 -28.64 4.50 -22.06
C ARG A 146 -29.56 3.36 -21.58
N PRO A 147 -30.87 3.40 -21.85
CA PRO A 147 -31.76 2.28 -21.57
C PRO A 147 -31.27 1.00 -22.26
N GLY A 148 -31.17 -0.10 -21.51
CA GLY A 148 -30.69 -1.39 -22.02
C GLY A 148 -29.17 -1.49 -22.15
N ALA A 149 -28.40 -0.55 -21.58
CA ALA A 149 -26.94 -0.65 -21.54
C ALA A 149 -26.46 -1.96 -20.88
N THR A 150 -25.43 -2.55 -21.48
CA THR A 150 -24.84 -3.81 -21.03
C THR A 150 -23.64 -3.57 -20.11
N ASP A 151 -23.16 -4.62 -19.45
CA ASP A 151 -21.90 -4.56 -18.68
C ASP A 151 -20.70 -4.15 -19.56
N GLU A 152 -20.70 -4.53 -20.85
CA GLU A 152 -19.66 -4.12 -21.79
C GLU A 152 -19.72 -2.61 -22.09
N ASP A 153 -20.93 -2.03 -22.17
CA ASP A 153 -21.09 -0.58 -22.32
C ASP A 153 -20.58 0.17 -21.08
N HIS A 154 -20.85 -0.35 -19.88
CA HIS A 154 -20.32 0.19 -18.62
C HIS A 154 -18.80 0.07 -18.53
N ASP A 155 -18.24 -1.04 -19.02
CA ASP A 155 -16.80 -1.26 -19.10
C ASP A 155 -16.14 -0.23 -20.02
N ARG A 156 -16.66 -0.11 -21.24
CA ARG A 156 -16.17 0.84 -22.25
C ARG A 156 -16.26 2.29 -21.75
N ARG A 157 -17.38 2.65 -21.11
CA ARG A 157 -17.57 3.98 -20.52
C ARG A 157 -16.57 4.25 -19.39
N THR A 158 -16.31 3.25 -18.54
CA THR A 158 -15.36 3.40 -17.43
C THR A 158 -13.93 3.62 -17.94
N ASP A 159 -13.51 2.86 -18.94
CA ASP A 159 -12.18 3.01 -19.55
C ASP A 159 -12.05 4.34 -20.32
N ASP A 160 -13.09 4.78 -21.06
CA ASP A 160 -13.12 6.07 -21.74
C ASP A 160 -12.97 7.25 -20.77
N ILE A 161 -13.74 7.26 -19.68
CA ILE A 161 -13.68 8.33 -18.68
C ILE A 161 -12.28 8.38 -18.03
N ALA A 162 -11.72 7.24 -17.63
CA ALA A 162 -10.38 7.20 -17.05
C ALA A 162 -9.30 7.70 -18.03
N ALA A 163 -9.43 7.37 -19.32
CA ALA A 163 -8.53 7.84 -20.37
C ALA A 163 -8.66 9.35 -20.61
N ARG A 164 -9.88 9.89 -20.66
CA ARG A 164 -10.14 11.33 -20.84
C ARG A 164 -9.66 12.16 -19.65
N ILE A 165 -9.84 11.68 -18.42
CA ILE A 165 -9.25 12.32 -17.22
C ILE A 165 -7.72 12.34 -17.34
N THR A 166 -7.10 11.22 -17.71
CA THR A 166 -5.65 11.15 -17.91
C THR A 166 -5.17 12.10 -19.01
N ALA A 167 -5.89 12.18 -20.13
CA ALA A 167 -5.58 13.05 -21.26
C ALA A 167 -5.68 14.55 -20.91
N SER A 168 -6.45 14.91 -19.87
CA SER A 168 -6.51 16.30 -19.39
C SER A 168 -5.20 16.76 -18.74
N GLY A 169 -4.34 15.83 -18.30
CA GLY A 169 -3.10 16.14 -17.58
C GLY A 169 -3.30 16.49 -16.10
N GLU A 170 -4.53 16.54 -15.60
CA GLU A 170 -4.84 16.93 -14.22
C GLU A 170 -4.66 15.78 -13.22
N ALA A 171 -5.05 14.55 -13.60
CA ALA A 171 -4.97 13.39 -12.75
C ALA A 171 -4.73 12.11 -13.55
N PHE A 172 -4.06 11.14 -12.95
CA PHE A 172 -3.87 9.81 -13.52
C PHE A 172 -4.54 8.76 -12.64
N PHE A 173 -5.52 8.05 -13.20
CA PHE A 173 -6.18 6.93 -12.56
C PHE A 173 -6.06 5.69 -13.44
N ALA A 174 -5.44 4.64 -12.91
CA ALA A 174 -5.26 3.40 -13.64
C ALA A 174 -6.57 2.58 -13.69
N GLY A 175 -6.85 1.95 -14.82
CA GLY A 175 -7.93 0.97 -14.93
C GLY A 175 -7.59 -0.36 -14.24
N THR A 176 -8.60 -1.10 -13.80
CA THR A 176 -8.49 -2.46 -13.26
C THR A 176 -9.75 -3.27 -13.56
N THR A 177 -9.71 -4.56 -13.27
CA THR A 177 -10.87 -5.44 -13.39
C THR A 177 -11.17 -6.06 -12.04
N TRP A 178 -12.39 -5.92 -11.55
CA TRP A 178 -12.85 -6.48 -10.29
C TRP A 178 -14.12 -7.30 -10.54
N ARG A 179 -14.16 -8.56 -10.10
CA ARG A 179 -15.25 -9.55 -10.39
C ARG A 179 -15.81 -9.46 -11.83
N GLY A 180 -14.91 -9.39 -12.80
CA GLY A 180 -15.27 -9.35 -14.23
C GLY A 180 -15.71 -7.98 -14.75
N GLN A 181 -15.71 -6.94 -13.93
CA GLN A 181 -16.15 -5.58 -14.27
C GLN A 181 -14.96 -4.62 -14.31
N ARG A 182 -14.87 -3.77 -15.34
CA ARG A 182 -13.88 -2.69 -15.41
C ARG A 182 -14.16 -1.61 -14.37
N CYS A 183 -13.11 -1.18 -13.68
CA CYS A 183 -13.15 -0.12 -12.69
C CYS A 183 -11.96 0.83 -12.89
N MET A 184 -12.17 2.11 -12.65
CA MET A 184 -11.10 3.08 -12.43
C MET A 184 -10.62 2.95 -10.98
N ARG A 185 -9.31 2.78 -10.79
CA ARG A 185 -8.69 2.70 -9.46
C ARG A 185 -8.21 4.07 -9.02
N VAL A 186 -8.77 4.54 -7.91
CA VAL A 186 -8.32 5.75 -7.22
C VAL A 186 -7.44 5.31 -6.07
N SER A 187 -6.20 5.80 -6.02
CA SER A 187 -5.24 5.51 -4.94
C SER A 187 -4.43 6.77 -4.67
N VAL A 188 -4.54 7.31 -3.46
CA VAL A 188 -3.85 8.55 -3.07
C VAL A 188 -2.77 8.22 -2.07
N CYS A 189 -1.50 8.31 -2.46
CA CYS A 189 -0.38 7.98 -1.56
C CYS A 189 0.82 8.91 -1.70
N ASN A 190 0.82 9.78 -2.71
CA ASN A 190 1.93 10.71 -2.94
C ASN A 190 1.91 11.79 -1.85
N TRP A 191 3.04 11.97 -1.18
CA TRP A 191 3.18 12.96 -0.12
C TRP A 191 2.97 14.40 -0.61
N GLN A 192 3.16 14.66 -1.90
CA GLN A 192 3.01 15.98 -2.52
C GLN A 192 1.57 16.32 -2.94
N THR A 193 0.66 15.33 -3.00
CA THR A 193 -0.74 15.61 -3.35
C THR A 193 -1.38 16.50 -2.30
N SER A 194 -1.87 17.66 -2.74
CA SER A 194 -2.57 18.65 -1.92
C SER A 194 -4.08 18.61 -2.13
N SER A 195 -4.83 19.32 -1.29
CA SER A 195 -6.28 19.50 -1.51
C SER A 195 -6.59 20.19 -2.85
N SER A 196 -5.73 21.11 -3.30
CA SER A 196 -5.91 21.77 -4.61
C SER A 196 -5.79 20.78 -5.77
N ASP A 197 -4.89 19.80 -5.66
CA ASP A 197 -4.78 18.74 -6.67
C ASP A 197 -6.01 17.83 -6.68
N VAL A 198 -6.61 17.59 -5.50
CA VAL A 198 -7.89 16.86 -5.38
C VAL A 198 -9.01 17.64 -6.06
N ASP A 199 -9.14 18.95 -5.79
CA ASP A 199 -10.18 19.79 -6.40
C ASP A 199 -10.04 19.82 -7.93
N ARG A 200 -8.81 19.92 -8.44
CA ARG A 200 -8.51 19.86 -9.88
C ARG A 200 -8.87 18.51 -10.48
N ALA A 201 -8.59 17.41 -9.78
CA ALA A 201 -8.95 16.07 -10.23
C ALA A 201 -10.47 15.85 -10.28
N VAL A 202 -11.21 16.37 -9.30
CA VAL A 202 -12.69 16.35 -9.29
C VAL A 202 -13.23 17.17 -10.46
N ALA A 203 -12.77 18.41 -10.64
CA ALA A 203 -13.21 19.26 -11.75
C ALA A 203 -12.89 18.66 -13.12
N ALA A 204 -11.77 17.94 -13.25
CA ALA A 204 -11.43 17.22 -14.47
C ALA A 204 -12.38 16.04 -14.73
N ALA A 205 -12.77 15.30 -13.69
CA ALA A 205 -13.77 14.25 -13.80
C ALA A 205 -15.14 14.80 -14.18
N GLU A 206 -15.60 15.88 -13.56
CA GLU A 206 -16.88 16.54 -13.88
C GLU A 206 -16.95 16.94 -15.36
N ARG A 207 -15.92 17.62 -15.88
CA ARG A 207 -15.83 18.01 -17.31
C ARG A 207 -15.88 16.83 -18.29
N VAL A 208 -15.48 15.65 -17.85
CA VAL A 208 -15.48 14.43 -18.69
C VAL A 208 -16.81 13.70 -18.61
N LEU A 209 -17.53 13.87 -17.50
CA LEU A 209 -18.83 13.26 -17.24
C LEU A 209 -19.98 14.03 -17.89
N ASP A 210 -19.84 15.35 -18.04
CA ASP A 210 -20.68 16.23 -18.85
C ASP A 210 -20.60 15.86 -20.35
#